data_AF-A0A8I0ETS0-F1
#
_entry.id   AF-A0A8I0ETS0-F1
#
_cell.length_a   1.000
_cell.length_b   1.000
_cell.length_c   1.000
_cell.angle_alpha   90.00
_cell.angle_beta   90.00
_cell.angle_gamma   90.00
#
_symmetry.space_group_name_H-M   'P 1'
#
loop_
_entity.id
_entity.type
_entity.pdbx_description
1 polymer ?
#
loop_
_entity_poly.entity_id
_entity_poly.type
_entity_poly.pdbx_seq_one_letter_code
_entity_poly.pdbx_strand_id
1 'polypeptide(L)'
;MDFARSVLAALDPLLVPVGFAPGQASDTHVIYCAGHDDLSDRFPGLPQSNDQPRDTGACIDLAVGHGRGVEVDFEGISLPDTFRALRLEEDASRAEELEGVPFEAAMAPLAELLARLLHAAAP
;
A
#
# COMPACT_ATOMS: atom_id res chain seq x y z
N MET A 1 -14.73 -17.07 0.02
CA MET A 1 -13.99 -16.48 1.16
C MET A 1 -14.23 -14.98 1.10
N ASP A 2 -14.24 -14.28 2.24
CA ASP A 2 -14.46 -12.83 2.29
C ASP A 2 -13.14 -12.09 2.00
N PHE A 3 -13.09 -11.39 0.86
CA PHE A 3 -11.95 -10.59 0.39
C PHE A 3 -11.50 -9.60 1.47
N ALA A 4 -12.43 -8.77 1.94
CA ALA A 4 -12.15 -7.71 2.89
C ALA A 4 -11.54 -8.27 4.17
N ARG A 5 -12.16 -9.31 4.75
CA ARG A 5 -11.65 -9.95 5.96
C ARG A 5 -10.22 -10.49 5.79
N SER A 6 -9.88 -10.99 4.61
CA SER A 6 -8.57 -11.57 4.35
C SER A 6 -7.51 -10.49 4.17
N VAL A 7 -7.84 -9.38 3.48
CA VAL A 7 -6.95 -8.21 3.38
C VAL A 7 -6.70 -7.59 4.75
N LEU A 8 -7.75 -7.34 5.54
CA LEU A 8 -7.63 -6.76 6.87
C LEU A 8 -6.76 -7.64 7.79
N ALA A 9 -7.00 -8.95 7.81
CA ALA A 9 -6.21 -9.87 8.61
C ALA A 9 -4.72 -9.92 8.21
N ALA A 10 -4.41 -9.73 6.92
CA ALA A 10 -3.04 -9.75 6.42
C ALA A 10 -2.31 -8.41 6.61
N LEU A 11 -3.00 -7.29 6.40
CA LEU A 11 -2.37 -5.97 6.26
C LEU A 11 -2.56 -5.05 7.46
N ASP A 12 -3.64 -5.16 8.25
CA ASP A 12 -3.80 -4.34 9.47
C ASP A 12 -2.60 -4.47 10.41
N PRO A 13 -2.06 -5.68 10.70
CA PRO A 13 -0.91 -5.83 11.58
C PRO A 13 0.38 -5.18 11.05
N LEU A 14 0.45 -4.91 9.74
CA LEU A 14 1.58 -4.26 9.09
C LEU A 14 1.38 -2.74 8.99
N LEU A 15 0.22 -2.30 8.52
CA LEU A 15 -0.06 -0.91 8.15
C LEU A 15 -0.44 -0.04 9.36
N VAL A 16 -1.21 -0.57 10.31
CA VAL A 16 -1.66 0.22 11.48
C VAL A 16 -0.49 0.68 12.37
N PRO A 17 0.50 -0.17 12.71
CA PRO A 17 1.65 0.28 13.51
C PRO A 17 2.52 1.33 12.81
N VAL A 18 2.43 1.44 11.48
CA VAL A 18 3.21 2.41 10.71
C VAL A 18 2.51 3.76 10.51
N GLY A 19 1.25 3.91 10.95
CA GLY A 19 0.54 5.19 10.98
C GLY A 19 -0.76 5.23 10.17
N PHE A 20 -1.11 4.14 9.48
CA PHE A 20 -2.42 4.04 8.83
C PHE A 20 -3.52 3.77 9.87
N ALA A 21 -4.73 4.26 9.60
CA ALA A 21 -5.93 3.79 10.26
C ALA A 21 -6.24 2.32 9.84
N PRO A 22 -6.99 1.55 10.65
CA PRO A 22 -7.47 0.23 10.25
C PRO A 22 -8.21 0.29 8.91
N GLY A 23 -8.06 -0.75 8.09
CA GLY A 23 -8.62 -0.77 6.75
C GLY A 23 -10.15 -0.61 6.75
N GLN A 24 -10.65 0.23 5.85
CA GLN A 24 -12.07 0.42 5.60
C GLN A 24 -12.51 -0.42 4.41
N ALA A 25 -13.37 -1.40 4.66
CA ALA A 25 -13.77 -2.39 3.68
C ALA A 25 -15.04 -2.00 2.91
N SER A 26 -15.05 -2.36 1.63
CA SER A 26 -16.21 -2.43 0.74
C SER A 26 -16.26 -3.81 0.08
N ASP A 27 -17.24 -4.04 -0.81
CA ASP A 27 -17.39 -5.32 -1.51
C ASP A 27 -16.19 -5.66 -2.42
N THR A 28 -15.46 -4.65 -2.89
CA THR A 28 -14.40 -4.80 -3.90
C THR A 28 -13.05 -4.22 -3.50
N HIS A 29 -13.00 -3.38 -2.47
CA HIS A 29 -11.78 -2.68 -2.06
C HIS A 29 -11.65 -2.57 -0.55
N VAL A 30 -10.41 -2.49 -0.06
CA VAL A 30 -10.07 -2.04 1.29
C VAL A 30 -9.16 -0.83 1.17
N ILE A 31 -9.50 0.25 1.87
CA ILE A 31 -8.73 1.51 1.85
C ILE A 31 -8.13 1.77 3.22
N TYR A 32 -6.86 2.17 3.25
CA TYR A 32 -6.12 2.61 4.43
C TYR A 32 -5.76 4.08 4.27
N CYS A 33 -6.15 4.93 5.22
CA CYS A 33 -5.83 6.37 5.25
C CYS A 33 -4.73 6.58 6.30
N ALA A 34 -3.68 7.33 6.00
CA ALA A 34 -2.75 7.86 6.99
C ALA A 34 -2.66 9.38 6.85
N GLY A 35 -2.46 10.11 7.95
CA GLY A 35 -2.24 11.55 7.86
C GLY A 35 -1.02 11.87 7.00
N HIS A 36 -1.18 12.74 6.00
CA HIS A 36 -0.13 13.07 5.03
C HIS A 36 1.17 13.48 5.74
N ASP A 37 1.09 14.38 6.71
CA ASP A 37 2.28 14.94 7.35
C ASP A 37 3.03 13.88 8.16
N ASP A 38 2.31 13.12 9.00
CA ASP A 38 2.88 12.06 9.83
C ASP A 38 3.51 10.95 8.97
N LEU A 39 2.82 10.53 7.91
CA LEU A 39 3.33 9.48 7.02
C LEU A 39 4.53 9.98 6.21
N SER A 40 4.50 11.22 5.74
CA SER A 40 5.60 11.83 4.98
C SER A 40 6.86 12.03 5.82
N ASP A 41 6.71 12.35 7.11
CA ASP A 41 7.84 12.46 8.03
C ASP A 41 8.47 11.09 8.32
N ARG A 42 7.64 10.04 8.38
CA ARG A 42 8.08 8.68 8.67
C ARG A 42 8.67 7.96 7.45
N PHE A 43 8.14 8.25 6.26
CA PHE A 43 8.51 7.59 5.01
C PHE A 43 8.78 8.59 3.88
N PRO A 44 9.76 9.51 4.05
CA PRO A 44 9.98 10.62 3.12
C PRO A 44 10.41 10.19 1.71
N GLY A 45 10.79 8.93 1.53
CA GLY A 45 11.09 8.36 0.22
C GLY A 45 9.85 8.09 -0.63
N LEU A 46 8.65 7.95 -0.03
CA LEU A 46 7.45 7.67 -0.81
C LEU A 46 7.17 8.80 -1.81
N PRO A 47 6.73 8.49 -3.04
CA PRO A 47 6.40 9.50 -4.05
C PRO A 47 5.42 10.57 -3.53
N GLN A 48 4.44 10.14 -2.72
CA GLN A 48 3.36 10.96 -2.20
C GLN A 48 3.81 11.93 -1.11
N SER A 49 5.00 11.76 -0.54
CA SER A 49 5.42 12.50 0.67
C SER A 49 5.60 14.01 0.48
N ASN A 50 5.60 14.49 -0.76
CA ASN A 50 5.73 15.90 -1.09
C ASN A 50 4.65 16.39 -2.06
N ASP A 51 3.60 15.59 -2.29
CA ASP A 51 2.56 15.91 -3.27
C ASP A 51 1.54 16.92 -2.74
N GLN A 52 1.43 17.07 -1.42
CA GLN A 52 0.53 18.03 -0.78
C GLN A 52 1.27 19.02 0.14
N PRO A 53 0.76 20.25 0.29
CA PRO A 53 1.22 21.15 1.34
C PRO A 53 0.97 20.56 2.74
N ARG A 54 1.91 20.81 3.65
CA ARG A 54 1.78 20.47 5.08
C ARG A 54 0.62 21.24 5.74
N ASP A 55 0.13 20.71 6.85
CA ASP A 55 -0.94 21.26 7.71
C ASP A 55 -2.30 21.42 7.01
N THR A 56 -2.53 20.70 5.91
CA THR A 56 -3.81 20.73 5.17
C THR A 56 -4.84 19.76 5.74
N GLY A 57 -4.41 18.82 6.59
CA GLY A 57 -5.25 17.71 7.03
C GLY A 57 -5.51 16.65 5.95
N ALA A 58 -4.71 16.63 4.88
CA ALA A 58 -4.78 15.61 3.84
C ALA A 58 -4.39 14.22 4.38
N CYS A 59 -4.93 13.18 3.75
CA CYS A 59 -4.47 11.80 3.93
C CYS A 59 -3.57 11.37 2.76
N ILE A 60 -2.81 10.31 2.99
CA ILE A 60 -2.29 9.41 1.95
C ILE A 60 -3.11 8.12 2.03
N ASP A 61 -3.78 7.78 0.93
CA ASP A 61 -4.60 6.59 0.79
C ASP A 61 -3.80 5.45 0.14
N LEU A 62 -3.89 4.26 0.73
CA LEU A 62 -3.48 2.99 0.14
C LEU A 62 -4.75 2.16 -0.11
N ALA A 63 -5.05 1.90 -1.37
CA ALA A 63 -6.18 1.06 -1.76
C ALA A 63 -5.70 -0.33 -2.18
N VAL A 64 -6.43 -1.36 -1.73
CA VAL A 64 -6.26 -2.74 -2.16
C VAL A 64 -7.58 -3.19 -2.79
N GLY A 65 -7.56 -3.48 -4.08
CA GLY A 65 -8.69 -3.99 -4.85
C GLY A 65 -8.53 -5.47 -5.22
N HIS A 66 -9.64 -6.09 -5.60
CA HIS A 66 -9.60 -7.35 -6.35
C HIS A 66 -10.37 -7.21 -7.67
N GLY A 67 -9.65 -7.42 -8.76
CA GLY A 67 -10.16 -7.47 -10.12
C GLY A 67 -9.88 -8.84 -10.74
N ARG A 68 -8.93 -8.88 -11.69
CA ARG A 68 -8.39 -10.15 -12.20
C ARG A 68 -7.29 -10.75 -11.31
N GLY A 69 -6.79 -9.96 -10.36
CA GLY A 69 -5.88 -10.34 -9.30
C GLY A 69 -5.90 -9.26 -8.22
N VAL A 70 -4.78 -9.08 -7.52
CA VAL A 70 -4.65 -8.06 -6.48
C VAL A 70 -4.10 -6.78 -7.08
N GLU A 71 -4.84 -5.69 -6.90
CA GLU A 71 -4.47 -4.36 -7.35
C GLU A 71 -4.17 -3.52 -6.12
N VAL A 72 -3.03 -2.83 -6.09
CA VAL A 72 -2.63 -1.96 -4.98
C VAL A 72 -2.15 -0.63 -5.52
N ASP A 73 -2.69 0.45 -4.98
CA ASP A 73 -2.31 1.81 -5.33
C ASP A 73 -2.13 2.68 -4.09
N PHE A 74 -1.22 3.65 -4.19
CA PHE A 74 -1.00 4.73 -3.24
C PHE A 74 -1.33 6.06 -3.92
N GLU A 75 -2.39 6.73 -3.49
CA GLU A 75 -2.90 7.95 -4.15
C GLU A 75 -3.06 7.79 -5.67
N GLY A 76 -3.54 6.61 -6.11
CA GLY A 76 -3.70 6.29 -7.53
C GLY A 76 -2.41 5.95 -8.28
N ILE A 77 -1.24 5.94 -7.63
CA ILE A 77 0.01 5.41 -8.19
C ILE A 77 0.09 3.92 -7.88
N SER A 78 0.25 3.08 -8.91
CA SER A 78 0.34 1.64 -8.73
C SER A 78 1.52 1.24 -7.82
N LEU A 79 1.40 0.10 -7.14
CA LEU A 79 2.48 -0.43 -6.31
C LEU A 79 3.78 -0.68 -7.12
N PRO A 80 3.75 -1.28 -8.34
CA PRO A 80 4.93 -1.36 -9.19
C PRO A 80 5.57 0.00 -9.49
N ASP A 81 4.77 1.02 -9.82
CA ASP A 81 5.30 2.35 -10.14
C ASP A 81 5.86 3.06 -8.91
N THR A 82 5.27 2.82 -7.74
CA THR A 82 5.80 3.28 -6.45
C THR A 82 7.19 2.69 -6.20
N PHE A 83 7.39 1.39 -6.45
CA PHE A 83 8.72 0.76 -6.35
C PHE A 83 9.72 1.33 -7.37
N ARG A 84 9.29 1.58 -8.61
CA ARG A 84 10.14 2.20 -9.63
C ARG A 84 10.60 3.60 -9.25
N ALA A 85 9.72 4.40 -8.66
CA ALA A 85 10.08 5.73 -8.16
C ALA A 85 11.20 5.67 -7.10
N LEU A 86 11.23 4.58 -6.31
CA LEU A 86 12.31 4.27 -5.36
C LEU A 86 13.51 3.53 -5.96
N ARG A 87 13.51 3.27 -7.27
CA ARG A 87 14.54 2.51 -8.01
C ARG A 87 14.69 1.05 -7.55
N LEU A 88 13.59 0.44 -7.14
CA LEU A 88 13.53 -0.96 -6.70
C LEU A 88 12.92 -1.85 -7.79
N GLU A 89 13.61 -1.97 -8.93
CA GLU A 89 13.09 -2.66 -10.13
C GLU A 89 12.71 -4.13 -9.89
N GLU A 90 13.46 -4.85 -9.05
CA GLU A 90 13.13 -6.25 -8.72
C GLU A 90 11.81 -6.36 -7.95
N ASP A 91 11.60 -5.50 -6.95
CA ASP A 91 10.34 -5.49 -6.21
C ASP A 91 9.18 -4.96 -7.07
N ALA A 92 9.45 -4.04 -8.00
CA ALA A 92 8.47 -3.60 -8.99
C ALA A 92 7.99 -4.77 -9.87
N SER A 93 8.91 -5.57 -10.43
CA SER A 93 8.55 -6.77 -11.21
C SER A 93 7.76 -7.79 -10.38
N ARG A 94 8.15 -8.00 -9.12
CA ARG A 94 7.40 -8.89 -8.21
C ARG A 94 5.99 -8.38 -7.92
N ALA A 95 5.81 -7.06 -7.83
CA ALA A 95 4.50 -6.45 -7.67
C ALA A 95 3.62 -6.63 -8.92
N GLU A 96 4.18 -6.53 -10.13
CA GLU A 96 3.45 -6.80 -11.39
C GLU A 96 2.97 -8.25 -11.48
N GLU A 97 3.80 -9.20 -11.05
CA GLU A 97 3.44 -10.62 -11.04
C GLU A 97 2.20 -10.90 -10.17
N LEU A 98 1.94 -10.09 -9.13
CA LEU A 98 0.78 -10.25 -8.25
C LEU A 98 -0.56 -9.97 -8.93
N GLU A 99 -0.60 -9.13 -9.97
CA GLU A 99 -1.83 -8.82 -10.70
C GLU A 99 -2.45 -10.05 -11.39
N GLY A 100 -1.63 -11.07 -11.66
CA GLY A 100 -2.07 -12.34 -12.26
C GLY A 100 -2.27 -13.48 -11.24
N VAL A 101 -1.93 -13.27 -9.97
CA VAL A 101 -1.98 -14.31 -8.95
C VAL A 101 -3.36 -14.33 -8.29
N PRO A 102 -3.96 -15.53 -8.05
CA PRO A 102 -5.20 -15.62 -7.30
C PRO A 102 -5.06 -14.96 -5.92
N PHE A 103 -6.06 -14.15 -5.57
CA PHE A 103 -6.08 -13.34 -4.34
C PHE A 103 -5.51 -14.04 -3.10
N GLU A 104 -5.94 -15.28 -2.83
CA GLU A 104 -5.52 -16.04 -1.64
C GLU A 104 -4.00 -16.30 -1.61
N ALA A 105 -3.38 -16.53 -2.76
CA ALA A 105 -1.95 -16.77 -2.89
C ALA A 105 -1.14 -15.46 -2.91
N ALA A 106 -1.77 -14.33 -3.24
CA ALA A 106 -1.12 -13.03 -3.37
C ALA A 106 -0.97 -12.30 -2.01
N MET A 107 -1.75 -12.64 -0.98
CA MET A 107 -1.75 -11.88 0.29
C MET A 107 -0.42 -11.90 1.04
N ALA A 108 0.20 -13.07 1.20
CA ALA A 108 1.47 -13.16 1.92
C ALA A 108 2.61 -12.43 1.16
N PRO A 109 2.81 -12.66 -0.16
CA PRO A 109 3.81 -11.90 -0.90
C PRO A 109 3.51 -10.39 -0.97
N LEU A 110 2.24 -9.98 -1.03
CA LEU A 110 1.87 -8.57 -0.97
C LEU A 110 2.31 -7.93 0.36
N ALA A 111 2.02 -8.58 1.49
CA ALA A 111 2.44 -8.07 2.80
C ALA A 111 3.98 -7.95 2.89
N GLU A 112 4.72 -8.91 2.33
CA GLU A 112 6.19 -8.83 2.25
C GLU A 112 6.67 -7.66 1.39
N LEU A 113 6.06 -7.42 0.23
CA LEU A 113 6.40 -6.29 -0.64
C LEU A 113 6.10 -4.96 0.05
N LEU A 114 4.92 -4.79 0.65
CA LEU A 114 4.58 -3.58 1.39
C LEU A 114 5.55 -3.33 2.55
N ALA A 115 5.97 -4.37 3.27
CA ALA A 115 6.99 -4.23 4.32
C ALA A 115 8.34 -3.75 3.76
N ARG A 116 8.76 -4.27 2.60
CA ARG A 116 9.99 -3.82 1.91
C ARG A 116 9.89 -2.38 1.43
N LEU A 117 8.74 -2.00 0.87
CA LEU A 117 8.46 -0.64 0.44
C LEU A 117 8.61 0.35 1.60
N LEU A 118 7.91 0.09 2.70
CA LEU A 118 7.95 0.94 3.90
C LEU A 118 9.36 1.01 4.49
N HIS A 119 10.11 -0.09 4.48
CA HIS A 119 11.50 -0.09 4.92
C HIS A 119 12.40 0.79 4.03
N ALA A 120 12.24 0.69 2.71
CA ALA A 120 13.05 1.45 1.76
C ALA A 120 12.70 2.94 1.71
N ALA A 121 11.46 3.30 2.03
CA ALA A 121 11.00 4.68 2.05
C ALA A 121 11.32 5.42 3.37
N ALA A 122 11.74 4.69 4.41
CA ALA A 122 12.14 5.26 5.69
C ALA A 122 13.51 6.00 5.58
N PRO A 123 13.84 6.89 6.55
CA PRO A 123 15.09 7.66 6.55
C PRO A 123 16.39 6.85 6.62
#